data_AF-A0A351TJP1-F1
#
_entry.id   AF-A0A351TJP1-F1
#
_cell.length_a   1.000
_cell.length_b   1.000
_cell.length_c   1.000
_cell.angle_alpha   90.00
_cell.angle_beta   90.00
_cell.angle_gamma   90.00
#
_symmetry.space_group_name_H-M   'P 1'
#
loop_
_entity.id
_entity.type
_entity.pdbx_description
1 polymer ?
#
loop_
_entity_poly.entity_id
_entity_poly.type
_entity_poly.pdbx_seq_one_letter_code
_entity_poly.pdbx_strand_id
1 'polypeptide(L)'
;MMRFKLNIADRKELVKRLGELTGTAPHYTRMPRCAYEIGVYTVERDGSLTVGEEAAEPGILTTLKDEGLIRDAEGILEAAAEQPEQAETEPIPDSEYESEVREEAAGQEETAAQEGMEPLDLALSFPMGEHTGVSLRNLVNMVYSRGPLLSKASGGNFRVEKELAERLRDDACTATVQTFLKALADYMEAHGGMEGLQITEQQISFTGFPVPADQPHADAFLQLAAMMNAMALSQKRIQAKEVSTDNEKYAFRIWLLRLGMNGDAYKSTRKVMMENLGGHAAFRTPEEAEKAKAKNKAKREAKKIELAELEADTRPNAELNGLDEAQTEEAVADAAYIAAVNASFEE
;
A
#
# COMPACT_ATOMS: atom_id res chain seq x y z
N MET A 1 10.16 -25.38 -6.58
CA MET A 1 10.13 -24.29 -7.58
C MET A 1 11.19 -23.29 -7.15
N MET A 2 12.17 -23.02 -8.02
CA MET A 2 13.26 -22.08 -7.70
C MET A 2 12.79 -20.65 -7.95
N ARG A 3 13.21 -19.72 -7.08
CA ARG A 3 12.88 -18.29 -7.20
C ARG A 3 14.13 -17.43 -7.10
N PHE A 4 14.24 -16.44 -7.97
CA PHE A 4 15.32 -15.47 -7.98
C PHE A 4 14.76 -14.05 -7.95
N LYS A 5 15.49 -13.14 -7.32
CA LYS A 5 15.13 -11.71 -7.30
C LYS A 5 15.81 -10.99 -8.46
N LEU A 6 15.10 -10.02 -9.05
CA LEU A 6 15.67 -9.07 -9.99
C LEU A 6 16.76 -8.25 -9.30
N ASN A 7 17.87 -8.02 -10.00
CA ASN A 7 18.99 -7.22 -9.50
C ASN A 7 19.26 -5.96 -10.34
N ILE A 8 18.41 -5.70 -11.34
CA ILE A 8 18.46 -4.53 -12.22
C ILE A 8 17.14 -3.75 -12.16
N ALA A 9 17.13 -2.49 -12.63
CA ALA A 9 15.95 -1.63 -12.58
C ALA A 9 14.85 -2.02 -13.58
N ASP A 10 15.21 -2.55 -14.75
CA ASP A 10 14.24 -2.91 -15.81
C ASP A 10 14.15 -4.42 -16.02
N ARG A 11 13.02 -5.02 -15.60
CA ARG A 11 12.76 -6.45 -15.83
C ARG A 11 12.70 -6.84 -17.31
N LYS A 12 12.48 -5.89 -18.23
CA LYS A 12 12.48 -6.17 -19.68
C LYS A 12 13.85 -6.56 -20.20
N GLU A 13 14.92 -6.08 -19.58
CA GLU A 13 16.29 -6.46 -19.91
C GLU A 13 16.55 -7.92 -19.52
N LEU A 14 16.09 -8.34 -18.34
CA LEU A 14 16.08 -9.76 -17.94
C LEU A 14 15.27 -10.62 -18.92
N VAL A 15 14.08 -10.17 -19.33
CA VAL A 15 13.21 -10.89 -20.28
C VAL A 15 13.87 -11.03 -21.66
N LYS A 16 14.49 -9.95 -22.16
CA LYS A 16 15.22 -9.96 -23.42
C LYS A 16 16.38 -10.95 -23.36
N ARG A 17 17.17 -10.90 -22.29
CA ARG A 17 18.34 -11.76 -22.12
C ARG A 17 17.97 -13.24 -21.93
N LEU A 18 16.89 -13.51 -21.20
CA LEU A 18 16.29 -14.86 -21.11
C LEU A 18 15.84 -15.37 -22.48
N GLY A 19 15.23 -14.52 -23.31
CA GLY A 19 14.84 -14.90 -24.67
C GLY A 19 16.03 -15.24 -25.56
N GLU A 20 17.16 -14.53 -25.41
CA GLU A 20 18.41 -14.82 -26.11
C GLU A 20 19.06 -16.12 -25.63
N LEU A 21 19.08 -16.38 -24.32
CA LEU A 21 19.68 -17.59 -23.73
C LEU A 21 18.87 -18.86 -23.99
N THR A 22 17.54 -18.76 -23.99
CA THR A 22 16.62 -19.89 -24.20
C THR A 22 16.26 -20.08 -25.68
N GLY A 23 16.60 -19.14 -26.55
CA GLY A 23 16.15 -19.10 -27.95
C GLY A 23 14.62 -18.97 -28.11
N THR A 24 13.89 -18.65 -27.04
CA THR A 24 12.42 -18.60 -27.02
C THR A 24 11.95 -17.15 -26.93
N ALA A 25 11.00 -16.77 -27.80
CA ALA A 25 10.42 -15.43 -27.75
C ALA A 25 9.53 -15.25 -26.51
N PRO A 26 9.64 -14.13 -25.77
CA PRO A 26 8.84 -13.90 -24.57
C PRO A 26 7.37 -13.66 -24.90
N HIS A 27 6.46 -14.36 -24.21
CA HIS A 27 5.02 -14.16 -24.29
C HIS A 27 4.50 -13.35 -23.09
N TYR A 28 3.84 -12.23 -23.35
CA TYR A 28 3.29 -11.39 -22.28
C TYR A 28 1.83 -11.76 -21.97
N THR A 29 1.56 -12.19 -20.74
CA THR A 29 0.28 -12.75 -20.28
C THR A 29 -0.85 -11.72 -20.07
N ARG A 30 -0.55 -10.41 -20.17
CA ARG A 30 -1.49 -9.30 -19.96
C ARG A 30 -2.17 -9.32 -18.56
N MET A 31 -3.12 -8.42 -18.34
CA MET A 31 -3.85 -8.35 -17.07
C MET A 31 -4.68 -9.63 -16.83
N PRO A 32 -4.81 -10.08 -15.56
CA PRO A 32 -4.33 -9.45 -14.34
C PRO A 32 -2.87 -9.78 -13.95
N ARG A 33 -2.24 -10.77 -14.60
CA ARG A 33 -0.95 -11.34 -14.16
C ARG A 33 0.27 -10.50 -14.56
N CYS A 34 0.26 -9.93 -15.76
CA CYS A 34 1.32 -9.07 -16.29
C CYS A 34 2.74 -9.70 -16.22
N ALA A 35 2.82 -11.03 -16.39
CA ALA A 35 4.06 -11.80 -16.40
C ALA A 35 4.53 -12.09 -17.83
N TYR A 36 5.83 -12.35 -17.98
CA TYR A 36 6.43 -12.87 -19.21
C TYR A 36 6.73 -14.35 -19.05
N GLU A 37 6.24 -15.14 -20.00
CA GLU A 37 6.53 -16.57 -20.11
C GLU A 37 7.58 -16.77 -21.20
N ILE A 38 8.71 -17.39 -20.84
CA ILE A 38 9.84 -17.67 -21.73
C ILE A 38 10.19 -19.16 -21.58
N GLY A 39 9.49 -20.00 -22.32
CA GLY A 39 9.61 -21.45 -22.19
C GLY A 39 9.22 -21.93 -20.79
N VAL A 40 10.18 -22.51 -20.06
CA VAL A 40 10.00 -23.00 -18.67
C VAL A 40 10.22 -21.93 -17.61
N TYR A 41 10.63 -20.74 -18.01
CA TYR A 41 10.90 -19.60 -17.14
C TYR A 41 9.70 -18.65 -17.12
N THR A 42 9.38 -18.11 -15.95
CA THR A 42 8.37 -17.05 -15.81
C THR A 42 8.99 -15.87 -15.08
N VAL A 43 8.87 -14.68 -15.67
CA VAL A 43 9.24 -13.41 -15.04
C VAL A 43 7.95 -12.70 -14.62
N GLU A 44 7.72 -12.62 -13.31
CA GLU A 44 6.52 -12.03 -12.73
C GLU A 44 6.51 -10.49 -12.86
N ARG A 45 5.37 -9.85 -12.54
CA ARG A 45 5.20 -8.38 -12.61
C ARG A 45 6.26 -7.62 -11.78
N ASP A 46 6.67 -8.19 -10.66
CA ASP A 46 7.71 -7.65 -9.76
C ASP A 46 9.15 -7.91 -10.25
N GLY A 47 9.31 -8.58 -11.39
CA GLY A 47 10.60 -8.96 -11.95
C GLY A 47 11.21 -10.23 -11.36
N SER A 48 10.51 -10.91 -10.43
CA SER A 48 11.02 -12.18 -9.90
C SER A 48 10.97 -13.27 -10.96
N LEU A 49 12.05 -14.04 -11.05
CA LEU A 49 12.19 -15.16 -11.97
C LEU A 49 11.85 -16.45 -11.24
N THR A 50 10.91 -17.22 -11.77
CA THR A 50 10.52 -18.54 -11.26
C THR A 50 10.71 -19.61 -12.31
N VAL A 51 11.21 -20.78 -11.89
CA VAL A 51 11.38 -21.96 -12.75
C VAL A 51 11.18 -23.24 -11.94
N GLY A 52 10.67 -24.30 -12.57
CA GLY A 52 10.55 -25.62 -11.95
C GLY A 52 11.93 -26.25 -11.72
N GLU A 53 12.15 -26.91 -10.58
CA GLU A 53 13.46 -27.49 -10.21
C GLU A 53 13.96 -28.53 -11.22
N GLU A 54 13.05 -29.32 -11.80
CA GLU A 54 13.38 -30.35 -12.81
C GLU A 54 13.59 -29.78 -14.21
N ALA A 55 13.10 -28.56 -14.47
CA ALA A 55 13.14 -27.90 -15.78
C ALA A 55 14.19 -26.76 -15.84
N ALA A 56 14.83 -26.44 -14.72
CA ALA A 56 15.82 -25.37 -14.64
C ALA A 56 17.12 -25.80 -15.32
N GLU A 57 17.60 -25.01 -16.28
CA GLU A 57 18.92 -25.19 -16.88
C GLU A 57 19.96 -24.42 -16.07
N PRO A 58 20.89 -25.09 -15.35
CA PRO A 58 21.82 -24.41 -14.46
C PRO A 58 22.75 -23.43 -15.18
N GLY A 59 23.06 -23.68 -16.46
CA GLY A 59 23.89 -22.80 -17.29
C GLY A 59 23.27 -21.42 -17.48
N ILE A 60 21.97 -21.36 -17.79
CA ILE A 60 21.23 -20.10 -17.98
C ILE A 60 21.20 -19.30 -16.67
N LEU A 61 20.88 -19.96 -15.55
CA LEU A 61 20.83 -19.32 -14.24
C LEU A 61 22.20 -18.80 -13.79
N THR A 62 23.27 -19.52 -14.09
CA THR A 62 24.65 -19.09 -13.75
C THR A 62 25.04 -17.86 -14.56
N THR A 63 24.79 -17.86 -15.88
CA THR A 63 25.06 -16.69 -16.74
C THR A 63 24.28 -15.46 -16.29
N LEU A 64 23.00 -15.60 -15.93
CA LEU A 64 22.19 -14.48 -15.45
C LEU A 64 22.68 -13.93 -14.10
N LYS A 65 23.29 -14.77 -13.25
CA LYS A 65 23.92 -14.32 -11.99
C LYS A 65 25.24 -13.61 -12.26
N ASP A 66 26.07 -14.14 -13.13
CA ASP A 66 27.37 -13.55 -13.50
C ASP A 66 27.20 -12.20 -14.21
N GLU A 67 26.14 -12.05 -15.01
CA GLU A 67 25.74 -10.79 -15.64
C GLU A 67 25.04 -9.83 -14.66
N GLY A 68 24.80 -10.26 -13.41
CA GLY A 68 24.19 -9.45 -12.37
C GLY A 68 22.71 -9.15 -12.60
N LEU A 69 22.01 -9.93 -13.42
CA LEU A 69 20.59 -9.74 -13.75
C LEU A 69 19.67 -10.32 -12.67
N ILE A 70 20.09 -11.42 -12.05
CA ILE A 70 19.34 -12.11 -10.99
C ILE A 70 20.24 -12.45 -9.79
N ARG A 71 19.64 -12.59 -8.61
CA ARG A 71 20.29 -13.09 -7.40
C ARG A 71 19.43 -14.12 -6.69
N ASP A 72 20.09 -15.03 -5.95
CA ASP A 72 19.41 -16.05 -5.17
C ASP A 72 18.41 -15.43 -4.19
N ALA A 73 17.22 -16.01 -4.11
CA ALA A 73 16.26 -15.64 -3.08
C ALA A 73 16.65 -16.24 -1.70
N GLU A 74 17.43 -17.32 -1.67
CA GLU A 74 18.01 -17.90 -0.46
C GLU A 74 19.37 -17.29 -0.10
N GLY A 75 19.37 -16.31 0.80
CA GLY A 75 20.59 -15.65 1.28
C GLY A 75 20.32 -14.34 2.02
N ILE A 76 19.50 -14.37 3.07
CA ILE A 76 19.39 -13.28 4.06
C ILE A 76 19.56 -13.88 5.45
N LEU A 77 20.72 -14.49 5.68
CA LEU A 77 21.33 -14.63 6.98
C LEU A 77 22.80 -14.27 6.76
N GLU A 78 23.32 -13.35 7.58
CA GLU A 78 24.76 -13.16 7.79
C GLU A 78 25.55 -12.31 6.75
N ALA A 79 25.33 -10.98 6.71
CA ALA A 79 26.36 -9.93 6.41
C ALA A 79 25.79 -8.50 6.18
N ALA A 80 24.81 -8.05 6.99
CA ALA A 80 24.44 -6.62 7.03
C ALA A 80 24.23 -6.12 8.47
N ALA A 81 24.97 -6.73 9.40
CA ALA A 81 24.99 -6.35 10.81
C ALA A 81 26.01 -5.25 11.15
N GLU A 82 26.73 -4.71 10.17
CA GLU A 82 27.64 -3.59 10.41
C GLU A 82 27.55 -2.59 9.26
N GLN A 83 26.70 -1.56 9.42
CA GLN A 83 26.97 -0.13 9.22
C GLN A 83 25.67 0.70 9.17
N PRO A 84 25.72 2.00 9.53
CA PRO A 84 24.59 2.75 10.06
C PRO A 84 23.55 3.08 9.00
N GLU A 85 22.34 3.43 9.46
CA GLU A 85 21.17 3.85 8.67
C GLU A 85 21.52 4.82 7.52
N GLN A 86 21.74 4.26 6.35
CA GLN A 86 21.53 4.89 5.04
C GLN A 86 20.83 3.87 4.16
N ALA A 87 19.54 3.66 4.43
CA ALA A 87 18.66 2.97 3.50
C ALA A 87 18.06 4.02 2.57
N GLU A 88 18.69 4.19 1.41
CA GLU A 88 17.99 4.70 0.22
C GLU A 88 16.87 3.71 -0.10
N THR A 89 15.66 4.04 0.34
CA THR A 89 14.45 3.35 -0.04
C THR A 89 14.19 3.61 -1.52
N GLU A 90 14.25 2.58 -2.36
CA GLU A 90 13.65 2.66 -3.68
C GLU A 90 12.17 3.04 -3.54
N PRO A 91 11.68 4.06 -4.28
CA PRO A 91 10.31 4.50 -4.18
C PRO A 91 9.39 3.40 -4.72
N ILE A 92 8.50 2.92 -3.85
CA ILE A 92 7.34 2.12 -4.23
C ILE A 92 6.56 2.93 -5.29
N PRO A 93 6.16 2.35 -6.43
CA PRO A 93 5.47 3.09 -7.47
C PRO A 93 4.14 3.63 -6.93
N ASP A 94 4.09 4.96 -6.78
CA ASP A 94 3.00 5.76 -6.20
C ASP A 94 1.82 5.96 -7.18
N SER A 95 1.71 5.17 -8.26
CA SER A 95 0.82 5.48 -9.38
C SER A 95 -0.67 5.26 -9.09
N GLU A 96 -1.02 4.36 -8.16
CA GLU A 96 -2.41 4.18 -7.71
C GLU A 96 -2.78 5.16 -6.59
N TYR A 97 -1.81 5.69 -5.85
CA TYR A 97 -2.07 6.61 -4.72
C TYR A 97 -2.04 8.09 -5.14
N GLU A 98 -1.26 8.48 -6.16
CA GLU A 98 -1.32 9.85 -6.71
C GLU A 98 -2.70 10.21 -7.25
N SER A 99 -3.47 9.24 -7.76
CA SER A 99 -4.87 9.45 -8.16
C SER A 99 -5.80 9.65 -6.96
N GLU A 100 -5.55 8.97 -5.85
CA GLU A 100 -6.37 9.06 -4.63
C GLU A 100 -6.13 10.37 -3.87
N VAL A 101 -4.86 10.81 -3.76
CA VAL A 101 -4.47 12.09 -3.17
C VAL A 101 -5.05 13.28 -3.96
N ARG A 102 -5.31 13.10 -5.26
CA ARG A 102 -5.88 14.12 -6.12
C ARG A 102 -7.38 14.33 -5.89
N GLU A 103 -8.12 13.29 -5.50
CA GLU A 103 -9.53 13.40 -5.08
C GLU A 103 -9.65 14.05 -3.69
N GLU A 104 -8.76 13.74 -2.74
CA GLU A 104 -8.80 14.29 -1.38
C GLU A 104 -8.53 15.80 -1.30
N ALA A 105 -7.83 16.38 -2.28
CA ALA A 105 -7.60 17.83 -2.34
C ALA A 105 -8.79 18.62 -2.89
N ALA A 106 -9.82 17.96 -3.44
CA ALA A 106 -10.95 18.60 -4.13
C ALA A 106 -12.30 18.44 -3.42
N GLY A 107 -12.43 17.56 -2.44
CA GLY A 107 -13.68 17.32 -1.71
C GLY A 107 -13.57 17.67 -0.23
N GLN A 108 -13.61 18.97 0.09
CA GLN A 108 -13.94 19.42 1.44
C GLN A 108 -15.39 19.90 1.41
N GLU A 109 -16.32 19.11 1.93
CA GLU A 109 -17.57 19.61 2.50
C GLU A 109 -18.22 18.60 3.46
N GLU A 110 -18.62 19.17 4.60
CA GLU A 110 -19.70 18.82 5.52
C GLU A 110 -19.68 17.49 6.29
N THR A 111 -19.17 17.60 7.53
CA THR A 111 -19.52 16.74 8.66
C THR A 111 -20.98 16.97 9.08
N ALA A 112 -21.88 16.07 8.71
CA ALA A 112 -23.18 15.94 9.37
C ALA A 112 -23.03 14.99 10.57
N ALA A 113 -23.13 15.54 11.78
CA ALA A 113 -23.27 14.74 12.99
C ALA A 113 -24.57 13.94 12.93
N GLN A 114 -24.49 12.62 13.07
CA GLN A 114 -25.65 11.76 13.32
C GLN A 114 -25.54 11.18 14.73
N GLU A 115 -26.39 11.69 15.61
CA GLU A 115 -26.65 11.15 16.94
C GLU A 115 -27.50 9.88 16.83
N GLY A 116 -27.17 8.87 17.64
CA GLY A 116 -28.11 7.79 17.99
C GLY A 116 -27.84 6.39 17.46
N MET A 117 -26.59 5.99 17.24
CA MET A 117 -26.27 4.57 16.98
C MET A 117 -25.94 3.85 18.29
N GLU A 118 -26.65 2.76 18.57
CA GLU A 118 -26.31 1.82 19.65
C GLU A 118 -24.83 1.40 19.51
N PRO A 119 -24.08 1.35 20.62
CA PRO A 119 -22.66 1.00 20.57
C PRO A 119 -22.49 -0.39 19.95
N LEU A 120 -21.73 -0.47 18.87
CA LEU A 120 -21.31 -1.74 18.27
C LEU A 120 -20.36 -2.43 19.26
N ASP A 121 -20.82 -3.48 19.92
CA ASP A 121 -19.96 -4.32 20.75
C ASP A 121 -19.04 -5.15 19.84
N LEU A 122 -17.74 -4.80 19.83
CA LEU A 122 -16.74 -5.42 18.96
C LEU A 122 -15.82 -6.32 19.78
N ALA A 123 -16.08 -7.63 19.75
CA ALA A 123 -15.21 -8.64 20.36
C ALA A 123 -14.26 -9.25 19.30
N LEU A 124 -12.99 -8.83 19.31
CA LEU A 124 -11.97 -9.34 18.39
C LEU A 124 -11.16 -10.45 19.03
N SER A 125 -11.59 -11.69 18.84
CA SER A 125 -10.89 -12.88 19.37
C SER A 125 -10.62 -13.92 18.29
N PHE A 126 -9.44 -14.54 18.36
CA PHE A 126 -8.98 -15.58 17.46
C PHE A 126 -8.65 -16.84 18.28
N PRO A 127 -9.01 -18.04 17.82
CA PRO A 127 -8.68 -19.27 18.54
C PRO A 127 -7.17 -19.47 18.60
N MET A 128 -6.68 -20.10 19.69
CA MET A 128 -5.26 -20.45 19.84
C MET A 128 -4.76 -21.31 18.67
N GLY A 129 -5.62 -22.19 18.14
CA GLY A 129 -5.47 -22.79 16.80
C GLY A 129 -4.04 -23.22 16.44
N GLU A 130 -3.50 -22.63 15.37
CA GLU A 130 -2.18 -22.93 14.81
C GLU A 130 -1.02 -22.17 15.46
N HIS A 131 -1.29 -21.40 16.52
CA HIS A 131 -0.24 -20.61 17.14
C HIS A 131 0.80 -21.50 17.84
N THR A 132 2.05 -21.11 17.66
CA THR A 132 3.21 -21.58 18.42
C THR A 132 3.71 -20.48 19.35
N GLY A 133 4.55 -20.81 20.34
CA GLY A 133 5.20 -19.81 21.18
C GLY A 133 5.94 -18.73 20.38
N VAL A 134 6.52 -19.09 19.23
CA VAL A 134 7.17 -18.13 18.32
C VAL A 134 6.16 -17.17 17.68
N SER A 135 5.03 -17.68 17.19
CA SER A 135 3.98 -16.83 16.61
C SER A 135 3.36 -15.88 17.65
N LEU A 136 3.20 -16.33 18.90
CA LEU A 136 2.70 -15.49 19.99
C LEU A 136 3.70 -14.38 20.33
N ARG A 137 5.00 -14.72 20.38
CA ARG A 137 6.06 -13.72 20.48
C ARG A 137 6.03 -12.72 19.32
N ASN A 138 5.77 -13.17 18.09
CA ASN A 138 5.65 -12.26 16.95
C ASN A 138 4.52 -11.24 17.15
N LEU A 139 3.37 -11.69 17.67
CA LEU A 139 2.25 -10.82 18.05
C LEU A 139 2.65 -9.79 19.10
N VAL A 140 3.27 -10.22 20.20
CA VAL A 140 3.77 -9.32 21.25
C VAL A 140 4.79 -8.33 20.69
N ASN A 141 5.72 -8.78 19.84
CA ASN A 141 6.72 -7.91 19.22
C ASN A 141 6.12 -6.90 18.24
N MET A 142 5.04 -7.26 17.53
CA MET A 142 4.28 -6.31 16.72
C MET A 142 3.63 -5.23 17.59
N VAL A 143 2.95 -5.62 18.67
CA VAL A 143 2.33 -4.68 19.60
C VAL A 143 3.37 -3.81 20.30
N TYR A 144 4.55 -4.35 20.65
CA TYR A 144 5.67 -3.56 21.14
C TYR A 144 6.11 -2.51 20.12
N SER A 145 6.39 -2.94 18.90
CA SER A 145 6.97 -2.07 17.86
C SER A 145 5.99 -1.01 17.35
N ARG A 146 4.70 -1.33 17.34
CA ARG A 146 3.65 -0.53 16.70
C ARG A 146 2.60 -0.01 17.66
N GLY A 147 2.63 -0.39 18.92
CA GLY A 147 1.65 -0.03 19.94
C GLY A 147 1.33 1.46 20.00
N PRO A 148 2.32 2.37 20.02
CA PRO A 148 2.07 3.81 20.00
C PRO A 148 1.28 4.27 18.76
N LEU A 149 1.64 3.78 17.57
CA LEU A 149 0.92 4.09 16.33
C LEU A 149 -0.47 3.46 16.30
N LEU A 150 -0.61 2.21 16.76
CA LEU A 150 -1.90 1.51 16.85
C LEU A 150 -2.87 2.23 17.80
N SER A 151 -2.37 2.64 18.97
CA SER A 151 -3.14 3.38 19.96
C SER A 151 -3.63 4.70 19.38
N LYS A 152 -2.74 5.47 18.74
CA LYS A 152 -3.10 6.75 18.13
C LYS A 152 -4.06 6.58 16.94
N ALA A 153 -3.80 5.60 16.08
CA ALA A 153 -4.61 5.33 14.90
C ALA A 153 -6.04 4.92 15.24
N SER A 154 -6.19 4.04 16.24
CA SER A 154 -7.50 3.50 16.65
C SER A 154 -8.21 4.33 17.71
N GLY A 155 -7.52 5.24 18.41
CA GLY A 155 -8.00 5.86 19.65
C GLY A 155 -8.02 4.90 20.84
N GLY A 156 -7.43 3.72 20.69
CA GLY A 156 -7.35 2.66 21.68
C GLY A 156 -6.07 2.70 22.53
N ASN A 157 -5.79 1.58 23.20
CA ASN A 157 -4.58 1.42 23.99
C ASN A 157 -3.87 0.09 23.71
N PHE A 158 -2.68 0.18 23.13
CA PHE A 158 -1.81 -0.93 22.78
C PHE A 158 -0.41 -0.65 23.30
N ARG A 159 0.02 -1.45 24.27
CA ARG A 159 1.30 -1.21 24.95
C ARG A 159 1.92 -2.51 25.41
N VAL A 160 3.18 -2.69 25.07
CA VAL A 160 4.04 -3.75 25.59
C VAL A 160 5.31 -3.07 26.08
N GLU A 161 5.73 -3.42 27.29
CA GLU A 161 6.96 -2.90 27.89
C GLU A 161 8.20 -3.51 27.22
N LYS A 162 9.29 -2.74 27.19
CA LYS A 162 10.56 -3.16 26.60
C LYS A 162 11.12 -4.40 27.29
N GLU A 163 11.01 -4.47 28.61
CA GLU A 163 11.50 -5.58 29.42
C GLU A 163 10.78 -6.90 29.06
N LEU A 164 9.49 -6.86 28.75
CA LEU A 164 8.74 -8.04 28.28
C LEU A 164 9.27 -8.51 26.91
N ALA A 165 9.43 -7.57 25.97
CA ALA A 165 9.94 -7.88 24.64
C ALA A 165 11.37 -8.45 24.69
N GLU A 166 12.21 -7.92 25.58
CA GLU A 166 13.57 -8.42 25.81
C GLU A 166 13.57 -9.80 26.48
N ARG A 167 12.71 -10.05 27.46
CA ARG A 167 12.56 -11.36 28.11
C ARG A 167 12.14 -12.44 27.12
N LEU A 168 11.17 -12.13 26.26
CA LEU A 168 10.67 -13.07 25.24
C LEU A 168 11.67 -13.29 24.08
N ARG A 169 12.77 -12.53 24.03
CA ARG A 169 13.83 -12.75 23.04
C ARG A 169 14.51 -14.11 23.20
N ASP A 170 14.57 -14.64 24.42
CA ASP A 170 15.08 -15.98 24.69
C ASP A 170 14.16 -17.04 24.06
N ASP A 171 14.72 -17.85 23.16
CA ASP A 171 13.96 -18.87 22.45
C ASP A 171 13.42 -19.95 23.40
N ALA A 172 14.00 -20.13 24.59
CA ALA A 172 13.47 -21.00 25.63
C ALA A 172 12.06 -20.57 26.06
N CYS A 173 11.75 -19.27 26.11
CA CYS A 173 10.42 -18.77 26.41
C CYS A 173 9.38 -19.14 25.34
N THR A 174 9.82 -19.44 24.11
CA THR A 174 8.94 -19.69 22.96
C THR A 174 8.95 -21.13 22.46
N ALA A 175 9.62 -22.03 23.17
CA ALA A 175 9.76 -23.44 22.78
C ALA A 175 8.40 -24.15 22.60
N THR A 176 7.43 -23.82 23.44
CA THR A 176 6.03 -24.27 23.33
C THR A 176 5.07 -23.14 23.68
N VAL A 177 3.79 -23.31 23.35
CA VAL A 177 2.73 -22.36 23.77
C VAL A 177 2.69 -22.25 25.29
N GLN A 178 2.73 -23.37 26.02
CA GLN A 178 2.69 -23.38 27.48
C GLN A 178 3.90 -22.68 28.10
N THR A 179 5.10 -22.88 27.54
CA THR A 179 6.29 -22.17 28.01
C THR A 179 6.16 -20.66 27.81
N PHE A 180 5.58 -20.24 26.68
CA PHE A 180 5.30 -18.83 26.40
C PHE A 180 4.27 -18.25 27.37
N LEU A 181 3.13 -18.93 27.55
CA LEU A 181 2.07 -18.49 28.45
C LEU A 181 2.58 -18.37 29.88
N LYS A 182 3.41 -19.33 30.32
CA LYS A 182 4.06 -19.26 31.63
C LYS A 182 5.00 -18.04 31.72
N ALA A 183 5.86 -17.84 30.73
CA ALA A 183 6.80 -16.71 30.72
C ALA A 183 6.06 -15.36 30.74
N LEU A 184 4.94 -15.27 30.02
CA LEU A 184 4.07 -14.10 30.01
C LEU A 184 3.39 -13.89 31.38
N ALA A 185 2.78 -14.93 31.95
CA ALA A 185 2.13 -14.86 33.25
C ALA A 185 3.10 -14.47 34.38
N ASP A 186 4.29 -15.11 34.42
CA ASP A 186 5.35 -14.79 35.37
C ASP A 186 5.80 -13.32 35.27
N TYR A 187 5.80 -12.74 34.06
CA TYR A 187 6.13 -11.32 33.87
C TYR A 187 4.99 -10.42 34.35
N MET A 188 3.74 -10.75 33.98
CA MET A 188 2.56 -9.96 34.33
C MET A 188 2.35 -9.85 35.85
N GLU A 189 2.66 -10.91 36.59
CA GLU A 189 2.60 -10.91 38.06
C GLU A 189 3.65 -9.99 38.71
N ALA A 190 4.83 -9.86 38.08
CA ALA A 190 5.97 -9.13 38.65
C ALA A 190 6.03 -7.64 38.28
N HIS A 191 5.59 -7.26 37.07
CA HIS A 191 5.85 -5.94 36.50
C HIS A 191 4.59 -5.22 35.99
N GLY A 192 3.41 -5.84 36.11
CA GLY A 192 2.19 -5.38 35.46
C GLY A 192 2.00 -5.97 34.06
N GLY A 193 0.83 -5.73 33.49
CA GLY A 193 0.39 -6.36 32.25
C GLY A 193 0.92 -5.71 30.97
N MET A 194 0.66 -6.38 29.86
CA MET A 194 0.58 -5.74 28.54
C MET A 194 -0.85 -5.26 28.28
N GLU A 195 -0.99 -4.20 27.51
CA GLU A 195 -2.29 -3.60 27.17
C GLU A 195 -2.63 -3.84 25.71
N GLY A 196 -3.92 -4.03 25.47
CA GLY A 196 -4.51 -4.14 24.14
C GLY A 196 -4.46 -5.52 23.51
N LEU A 197 -3.81 -6.49 24.16
CA LEU A 197 -3.83 -7.89 23.74
C LEU A 197 -3.84 -8.79 24.97
N GLN A 198 -4.77 -9.74 24.98
CA GLN A 198 -4.90 -10.78 25.99
C GLN A 198 -4.69 -12.14 25.34
N ILE A 199 -3.78 -12.94 25.89
CA ILE A 199 -3.45 -14.27 25.39
C ILE A 199 -3.77 -15.28 26.48
N THR A 200 -4.65 -16.22 26.18
CA THR A 200 -5.06 -17.30 27.08
C THR A 200 -4.73 -18.65 26.44
N GLU A 201 -4.95 -19.76 27.15
CA GLU A 201 -4.78 -21.09 26.56
C GLU A 201 -5.72 -21.38 25.39
N GLN A 202 -6.87 -20.70 25.33
CA GLN A 202 -7.93 -20.99 24.37
C GLN A 202 -7.93 -20.04 23.17
N GLN A 203 -7.61 -18.76 23.41
CA GLN A 203 -7.76 -17.71 22.41
C GLN A 203 -6.85 -16.50 22.67
N ILE A 204 -6.70 -15.71 21.62
CA ILE A 204 -6.02 -14.42 21.57
C ILE A 204 -7.08 -13.35 21.32
N SER A 205 -7.17 -12.37 22.21
CA SER A 205 -8.18 -11.30 22.13
C SER A 205 -7.51 -9.94 22.03
N PHE A 206 -7.86 -9.16 21.00
CA PHE A 206 -7.43 -7.78 20.85
C PHE A 206 -8.35 -6.87 21.66
N THR A 207 -7.92 -6.53 22.87
CA THR A 207 -8.68 -5.75 23.85
C THR A 207 -8.39 -4.25 23.79
N GLY A 208 -7.50 -3.83 22.88
CA GLY A 208 -7.00 -2.46 22.84
C GLY A 208 -7.83 -1.51 22.00
N PHE A 209 -8.69 -2.04 21.13
CA PHE A 209 -9.57 -1.20 20.30
C PHE A 209 -10.72 -0.62 21.15
N PRO A 210 -11.07 0.65 20.95
CA PRO A 210 -12.24 1.22 21.60
C PRO A 210 -13.53 0.72 20.92
N VAL A 211 -14.67 1.10 21.51
CA VAL A 211 -15.96 0.94 20.85
C VAL A 211 -15.92 1.71 19.51
N PRO A 212 -16.16 1.06 18.37
CA PRO A 212 -16.14 1.71 17.07
C PRO A 212 -17.17 2.84 16.98
N ALA A 213 -16.81 3.95 16.34
CA ALA A 213 -17.72 5.06 16.12
C ALA A 213 -18.82 4.72 15.08
N ASP A 214 -18.48 3.90 14.09
CA ASP A 214 -19.37 3.47 13.02
C ASP A 214 -18.93 2.08 12.45
N GLN A 215 -19.66 1.59 11.45
CA GLN A 215 -19.34 0.32 10.80
C GLN A 215 -17.98 0.33 10.08
N PRO A 216 -17.57 1.37 9.31
CA PRO A 216 -16.22 1.47 8.77
C PRO A 216 -15.09 1.31 9.80
N HIS A 217 -15.25 1.89 11.00
CA HIS A 217 -14.28 1.71 12.09
C HIS A 217 -14.27 0.28 12.60
N ALA A 218 -15.44 -0.32 12.79
CA ALA A 218 -15.55 -1.72 13.22
C ALA A 218 -14.86 -2.67 12.22
N ASP A 219 -15.12 -2.47 10.93
CA ASP A 219 -14.51 -3.24 9.84
C ASP A 219 -12.99 -3.02 9.79
N ALA A 220 -12.53 -1.78 9.97
CA ALA A 220 -11.10 -1.45 9.98
C ALA A 220 -10.36 -2.14 11.14
N PHE A 221 -10.94 -2.12 12.35
CA PHE A 221 -10.36 -2.78 13.53
C PHE A 221 -10.34 -4.31 13.36
N LEU A 222 -11.43 -4.89 12.87
CA LEU A 222 -11.52 -6.33 12.56
C LEU A 222 -10.45 -6.75 11.55
N GLN A 223 -10.36 -6.04 10.43
CA GLN A 223 -9.38 -6.34 9.38
C GLN A 223 -7.94 -6.18 9.91
N LEU A 224 -7.66 -5.15 10.70
CA LEU A 224 -6.33 -4.96 11.28
C LEU A 224 -5.96 -6.11 12.23
N ALA A 225 -6.85 -6.47 13.15
CA ALA A 225 -6.63 -7.56 14.08
C ALA A 225 -6.43 -8.89 13.34
N ALA A 226 -7.25 -9.19 12.33
CA ALA A 226 -7.12 -10.38 11.51
C ALA A 226 -5.78 -10.44 10.75
N MET A 227 -5.37 -9.31 10.16
CA MET A 227 -4.12 -9.22 9.40
C MET A 227 -2.88 -9.27 10.31
N MET A 228 -2.95 -8.70 11.51
CA MET A 228 -1.92 -8.88 12.54
C MET A 228 -1.82 -10.34 12.98
N ASN A 229 -2.95 -11.01 13.21
CA ASN A 229 -2.97 -12.43 13.57
C ASN A 229 -2.34 -13.31 12.47
N ALA A 230 -2.73 -13.08 11.22
CA ALA A 230 -2.18 -13.78 10.05
C ALA A 230 -0.68 -13.51 9.86
N MET A 231 -0.21 -12.28 10.09
CA MET A 231 1.22 -11.96 10.03
C MET A 231 2.01 -12.68 11.13
N ALA A 232 1.48 -12.77 12.35
CA ALA A 232 2.14 -13.49 13.43
C ALA A 232 2.33 -14.98 13.14
N LEU A 233 1.33 -15.62 12.53
CA LEU A 233 1.37 -17.02 12.12
C LEU A 233 2.33 -17.26 10.95
N SER A 234 2.28 -16.41 9.93
CA SER A 234 3.04 -16.60 8.68
C SER A 234 4.53 -16.25 8.78
N GLN A 235 4.90 -15.30 9.62
CA GLN A 235 6.28 -14.84 9.71
C GLN A 235 7.12 -15.73 10.63
N LYS A 236 8.32 -16.12 10.17
CA LYS A 236 9.27 -16.89 10.99
C LYS A 236 9.74 -16.12 12.23
N ARG A 237 9.91 -14.80 12.11
CA ARG A 237 10.34 -13.91 13.19
C ARG A 237 9.93 -12.47 12.92
N ILE A 238 9.41 -11.80 13.94
CA ILE A 238 9.20 -10.35 13.96
C ILE A 238 10.11 -9.74 15.03
N GLN A 239 10.89 -8.73 14.67
CA GLN A 239 11.80 -8.05 15.60
C GLN A 239 11.03 -7.05 16.46
N ALA A 240 11.37 -6.99 17.75
CA ALA A 240 10.94 -5.93 18.66
C ALA A 240 11.83 -4.71 18.43
N LYS A 241 11.35 -3.73 17.64
CA LYS A 241 12.07 -2.46 17.40
C LYS A 241 11.07 -1.32 17.44
N GLU A 242 11.40 -0.27 18.18
CA GLU A 242 10.66 0.99 18.12
C GLU A 242 10.71 1.59 16.72
N VAL A 243 9.59 2.20 16.31
CA VAL A 243 9.43 2.78 14.98
C VAL A 243 9.49 4.29 15.09
N SER A 244 10.24 4.93 14.19
CA SER A 244 10.31 6.40 14.09
C SER A 244 8.92 6.97 13.84
N THR A 245 8.64 8.07 14.53
CA THR A 245 7.39 8.83 14.48
C THR A 245 7.53 10.16 13.73
N ASP A 246 8.65 10.40 13.03
CA ASP A 246 8.90 11.67 12.30
C ASP A 246 7.77 11.99 11.30
N ASN A 247 7.22 10.94 10.67
CA ASN A 247 5.99 11.01 9.89
C ASN A 247 5.16 9.74 10.12
N GLU A 248 4.24 9.82 11.07
CA GLU A 248 3.39 8.72 11.51
C GLU A 248 2.52 8.18 10.36
N LYS A 249 1.87 9.06 9.58
CA LYS A 249 1.04 8.66 8.43
C LYS A 249 1.82 7.84 7.42
N TYR A 250 3.00 8.30 7.02
CA TYR A 250 3.86 7.56 6.11
C TYR A 250 4.27 6.21 6.71
N ALA A 251 4.82 6.21 7.94
CA ALA A 251 5.32 5.01 8.59
C ALA A 251 4.24 3.94 8.81
N PHE A 252 3.02 4.37 9.12
CA PHE A 252 1.88 3.50 9.33
C PHE A 252 1.34 2.97 7.99
N ARG A 253 1.20 3.81 6.96
CA ARG A 253 0.81 3.37 5.61
C ARG A 253 1.71 2.25 5.09
N ILE A 254 3.03 2.46 5.11
CA ILE A 254 4.01 1.46 4.64
C ILE A 254 3.87 0.15 5.41
N TRP A 255 3.52 0.22 6.70
CA TRP A 255 3.29 -0.98 7.49
C TRP A 255 1.99 -1.68 7.16
N LEU A 256 0.89 -0.97 6.95
CA LEU A 256 -0.37 -1.57 6.50
C LEU A 256 -0.21 -2.30 5.16
N LEU A 257 0.55 -1.72 4.22
CA LEU A 257 0.87 -2.37 2.95
C LEU A 257 1.71 -3.65 3.15
N ARG A 258 2.72 -3.60 4.04
CA ARG A 258 3.52 -4.77 4.42
C ARG A 258 2.69 -5.83 5.16
N LEU A 259 1.69 -5.40 5.93
CA LEU A 259 0.72 -6.27 6.61
C LEU A 259 -0.14 -7.05 5.60
N GLY A 260 -0.23 -6.56 4.36
CA GLY A 260 -0.95 -7.18 3.26
C GLY A 260 -2.20 -6.42 2.83
N MET A 261 -2.48 -5.24 3.42
CA MET A 261 -3.64 -4.42 3.12
C MET A 261 -3.46 -3.63 1.81
N ASN A 262 -3.36 -4.36 0.70
CA ASN A 262 -3.08 -3.82 -0.63
C ASN A 262 -4.35 -3.77 -1.51
N GLY A 263 -4.44 -2.78 -2.39
CA GLY A 263 -5.57 -2.61 -3.32
C GLY A 263 -6.81 -1.99 -2.69
N ASP A 264 -7.87 -1.91 -3.50
CA ASP A 264 -9.09 -1.13 -3.20
C ASP A 264 -9.91 -1.69 -2.04
N ALA A 265 -9.90 -3.01 -1.85
CA ALA A 265 -10.63 -3.68 -0.76
C ALA A 265 -10.24 -3.15 0.64
N TYR A 266 -9.01 -2.66 0.80
CA TYR A 266 -8.52 -2.10 2.06
C TYR A 266 -8.42 -0.57 2.03
N LYS A 267 -8.90 0.10 0.98
CA LYS A 267 -8.82 1.56 0.87
C LYS A 267 -9.51 2.26 2.03
N SER A 268 -10.73 1.82 2.37
CA SER A 268 -11.49 2.35 3.50
C SER A 268 -10.73 2.13 4.82
N THR A 269 -10.25 0.92 5.06
CA THR A 269 -9.47 0.56 6.26
C THR A 269 -8.21 1.40 6.40
N ARG A 270 -7.44 1.58 5.32
CA ARG A 270 -6.25 2.45 5.34
C ARG A 270 -6.62 3.88 5.67
N LYS A 271 -7.71 4.41 5.09
CA LYS A 271 -8.19 5.78 5.36
C LYS A 271 -8.54 5.97 6.84
N VAL A 272 -9.41 5.13 7.37
CA VAL A 272 -9.85 5.16 8.79
C VAL A 272 -8.64 5.05 9.71
N MET A 273 -7.79 4.06 9.52
CA MET A 273 -6.64 3.83 10.42
C MET A 273 -5.53 4.88 10.31
N MET A 274 -5.59 5.82 9.35
CA MET A 274 -4.61 6.89 9.20
C MET A 274 -5.16 8.27 9.56
N GLU A 275 -6.46 8.43 9.78
CA GLU A 275 -7.08 9.74 9.96
C GLU A 275 -6.54 10.51 11.18
N ASN A 276 -6.26 9.77 12.27
CA ASN A 276 -5.78 10.30 13.55
C ASN A 276 -4.26 10.48 13.62
N LEU A 277 -3.54 10.14 12.55
CA LEU A 277 -2.08 10.21 12.49
C LEU A 277 -1.60 11.55 11.91
N GLY A 278 -0.44 12.02 12.37
CA GLY A 278 0.19 13.24 11.85
C GLY A 278 1.03 12.99 10.60
N GLY A 279 1.28 14.05 9.82
CA GLY A 279 2.20 14.04 8.68
C GLY A 279 1.58 13.78 7.31
N HIS A 280 2.40 13.40 6.34
CA HIS A 280 2.00 13.15 4.96
C HIS A 280 2.05 11.66 4.65
N ALA A 281 1.01 11.11 4.01
CA ALA A 281 0.97 9.68 3.68
C ALA A 281 1.92 9.31 2.52
N ALA A 282 2.07 10.19 1.52
CA ALA A 282 2.86 9.93 0.32
C ALA A 282 4.37 10.11 0.56
N PHE A 283 4.75 11.19 1.26
CA PHE A 283 6.15 11.59 1.41
C PHE A 283 6.67 11.24 2.78
N ARG A 284 7.94 10.84 2.86
CA ARG A 284 8.57 10.51 4.14
C ARG A 284 8.90 11.78 4.91
N THR A 285 9.44 12.78 4.22
CA THR A 285 9.86 14.05 4.84
C THR A 285 8.97 15.23 4.44
N PRO A 286 8.87 16.26 5.29
CA PRO A 286 8.15 17.50 4.94
C PRO A 286 8.76 18.23 3.73
N GLU A 287 10.09 18.19 3.57
CA GLU A 287 10.77 18.85 2.44
C GLU A 287 10.41 18.25 1.08
N GLU A 288 10.29 16.91 1.01
CA GLU A 288 9.82 16.21 -0.18
C GLU A 288 8.39 16.62 -0.54
N ALA A 289 7.52 16.76 0.48
CA ALA A 289 6.14 17.16 0.28
C ALA A 289 6.03 18.59 -0.31
N GLU A 290 6.81 19.54 0.20
CA GLU A 290 6.82 20.92 -0.32
C GLU A 290 7.41 20.99 -1.75
N LYS A 291 8.48 20.24 -2.04
CA LYS A 291 9.03 20.14 -3.40
C LYS A 291 8.01 19.56 -4.39
N ALA A 292 7.31 18.50 -4.00
CA ALA A 292 6.27 17.90 -4.83
C ALA A 292 5.08 18.85 -5.03
N LYS A 293 4.65 19.55 -3.99
CA LYS A 293 3.59 20.56 -4.07
C LYS A 293 3.95 21.71 -5.01
N ALA A 294 5.17 22.23 -4.94
CA ALA A 294 5.67 23.26 -5.84
C ALA A 294 5.71 22.77 -7.31
N LYS A 295 6.22 21.56 -7.54
CA LYS A 295 6.26 20.94 -8.87
C LYS A 295 4.85 20.72 -9.44
N ASN A 296 3.91 20.23 -8.63
CA ASN A 296 2.53 19.99 -9.05
C ASN A 296 1.77 21.29 -9.32
N LYS A 297 2.02 22.35 -8.52
CA LYS A 297 1.47 23.68 -8.77
C LYS A 297 1.98 24.25 -10.09
N ALA A 298 3.29 24.22 -10.34
CA ALA A 298 3.90 24.68 -11.59
C ALA A 298 3.37 23.90 -12.80
N LYS A 299 3.24 22.56 -12.69
CA LYS A 299 2.66 21.72 -13.75
C LYS A 299 1.20 22.09 -14.05
N ARG A 300 0.40 22.39 -13.03
CA ARG A 300 -1.01 22.81 -13.20
C ARG A 300 -1.11 24.20 -13.83
N GLU A 301 -0.26 25.13 -13.43
CA GLU A 301 -0.20 26.48 -14.01
C GLU A 301 0.25 26.44 -15.48
N ALA A 302 1.29 25.68 -15.80
CA ALA A 302 1.74 25.47 -17.18
C ALA A 302 0.64 24.85 -18.05
N LYS A 303 -0.05 23.80 -17.57
CA LYS A 303 -1.17 23.19 -18.30
C LYS A 303 -2.33 24.17 -18.50
N LYS A 304 -2.58 25.07 -17.55
CA LYS A 304 -3.62 26.10 -17.67
C LYS A 304 -3.24 27.17 -18.70
N ILE A 305 -1.96 27.56 -18.76
CA ILE A 305 -1.44 28.51 -19.76
C ILE A 305 -1.51 27.88 -21.15
N GLU A 306 -1.03 26.64 -21.31
CA GLU A 306 -1.09 25.89 -22.57
C GLU A 306 -2.53 25.75 -23.08
N LEU A 307 -3.48 25.44 -22.19
CA LEU A 307 -4.90 25.36 -22.55
C LEU A 307 -5.45 26.74 -22.98
N ALA A 308 -5.07 27.82 -22.29
CA ALA A 308 -5.49 29.17 -22.63
C ALA A 308 -4.88 29.67 -23.97
N GLU A 309 -3.66 29.26 -24.29
CA GLU A 309 -3.01 29.55 -25.58
C GLU A 309 -3.71 28.81 -26.73
N LEU A 310 -4.03 27.52 -26.56
CA LEU A 310 -4.81 26.73 -27.52
C LEU A 310 -6.23 27.30 -27.73
N GLU A 311 -6.87 27.80 -26.67
CA GLU A 311 -8.17 28.48 -26.72
C GLU A 311 -8.10 29.91 -27.30
N ALA A 312 -6.93 30.54 -27.34
CA ALA A 312 -6.73 31.83 -27.98
C ALA A 312 -6.49 31.67 -29.50
N ASP A 313 -5.76 30.63 -29.90
CA ASP A 313 -5.45 30.32 -31.31
C ASP A 313 -6.64 29.75 -32.09
N THR A 314 -7.63 29.19 -31.38
CA THR A 314 -8.88 28.67 -31.96
C THR A 314 -10.03 29.69 -32.03
N ARG A 315 -9.86 30.92 -31.52
CA ARG A 315 -10.83 31.99 -31.74
C ARG A 315 -10.69 32.48 -33.19
N PRO A 316 -11.72 32.38 -34.04
CA PRO A 316 -11.65 32.94 -35.37
C PRO A 316 -11.37 34.44 -35.26
N ASN A 317 -10.33 34.90 -35.95
CA ASN A 317 -10.01 36.31 -36.11
C ASN A 317 -11.16 36.99 -36.86
N ALA A 318 -12.15 37.48 -36.12
CA ALA A 318 -13.29 38.21 -36.67
C ALA A 318 -12.86 39.64 -36.97
N GLU A 319 -11.92 39.83 -37.89
CA GLU A 319 -11.66 41.13 -38.49
C GLU A 319 -10.97 41.00 -39.86
N LEU A 320 -11.73 41.47 -40.87
CA LEU A 320 -11.34 41.90 -42.22
C LEU A 320 -11.34 40.86 -43.35
N ASN A 321 -12.43 40.86 -44.12
CA ASN A 321 -12.37 41.28 -45.53
C ASN A 321 -13.73 41.84 -45.99
N GLY A 322 -13.72 43.08 -46.47
CA GLY A 322 -14.82 43.63 -47.25
C GLY A 322 -14.83 43.09 -48.68
N LEU A 323 -15.94 43.36 -49.39
CA LEU A 323 -16.47 42.79 -50.66
C LEU A 323 -17.38 41.58 -50.35
N ASP A 324 -18.70 41.58 -50.58
CA ASP A 324 -19.53 42.25 -51.58
C ASP A 324 -21.00 42.25 -51.10
N GLU A 325 -21.74 43.36 -51.26
CA GLU A 325 -23.10 43.61 -50.73
C GLU A 325 -24.23 42.86 -51.47
N ALA A 326 -23.96 41.71 -52.09
CA ALA A 326 -24.93 41.00 -52.93
C ALA A 326 -25.30 39.57 -52.48
N GLN A 327 -24.79 39.08 -51.34
CA GLN A 327 -25.10 37.73 -50.84
C GLN A 327 -25.91 37.72 -49.52
N THR A 328 -26.35 38.89 -49.04
CA THR A 328 -27.18 39.02 -47.84
C THR A 328 -28.68 38.81 -48.09
N GLU A 329 -29.15 38.71 -49.34
CA GLU A 329 -30.55 38.39 -49.63
C GLU A 329 -30.84 36.88 -49.71
N GLU A 330 -29.85 36.05 -50.08
CA GLU A 330 -30.05 34.59 -50.22
C GLU A 330 -30.00 33.86 -48.86
N ALA A 331 -29.18 34.35 -47.92
CA ALA A 331 -29.09 33.79 -46.56
C ALA A 331 -30.32 34.10 -45.67
N VAL A 332 -31.02 35.21 -45.96
CA VAL A 332 -32.24 35.59 -45.22
C VAL A 332 -33.45 34.76 -45.70
N ALA A 333 -33.45 34.31 -46.95
CA ALA A 333 -34.48 33.41 -47.48
C ALA A 333 -34.37 31.98 -46.91
N ASP A 334 -33.14 31.47 -46.73
CA ASP A 334 -32.91 30.12 -46.18
C ASP A 334 -33.24 30.02 -44.68
N ALA A 335 -32.96 31.08 -43.90
CA ALA A 335 -33.35 31.14 -42.48
C ALA A 335 -34.87 31.18 -42.28
N ALA A 336 -35.61 31.83 -43.18
CA ALA A 336 -37.08 31.86 -43.15
C ALA A 336 -37.70 30.51 -43.53
N TYR A 337 -37.08 29.76 -44.46
CA TYR A 337 -37.54 28.42 -44.85
C TYR A 337 -37.32 27.39 -43.72
N ILE A 338 -36.17 27.43 -43.05
CA ILE A 338 -35.87 26.53 -41.92
C ILE A 338 -36.79 26.80 -40.72
N ALA A 339 -37.11 28.07 -40.44
CA ALA A 339 -38.07 28.43 -39.39
C ALA A 339 -39.50 27.95 -39.71
N ALA A 340 -39.94 28.03 -40.98
CA ALA A 340 -41.24 27.55 -41.41
C ALA A 340 -41.38 26.02 -41.37
N VAL A 341 -40.30 25.29 -41.71
CA VAL A 341 -40.29 23.82 -41.63
C VAL A 341 -40.37 23.35 -40.17
N ASN A 342 -39.61 23.96 -39.26
CA ASN A 342 -39.61 23.55 -37.85
C ASN A 342 -40.94 23.85 -37.14
N ALA A 343 -41.65 24.92 -37.52
CA ALA A 343 -42.98 25.24 -36.99
C ALA A 343 -44.09 24.26 -37.43
N SER A 344 -43.83 23.44 -38.46
CA SER A 344 -44.79 22.44 -38.97
C SER A 344 -44.60 21.01 -38.42
N PHE A 345 -43.64 20.81 -37.50
CA PHE A 345 -43.37 19.53 -36.86
C PHE A 345 -43.71 19.48 -35.35
N GLU A 346 -44.29 20.54 -34.79
CA GLU A 346 -44.71 20.62 -33.37
C GLU A 346 -46.24 20.71 -33.15
N GLU A 347 -47.08 20.38 -34.15
CA GLU A 347 -48.52 20.11 -33.95
C GLU A 347 -48.89 18.63 -34.10
#